data_AF-A0A8W8KPC5-F1
#
_entry.id   AF-A0A8W8KPC5-F1
#
_cell.length_a   1.000
_cell.length_b   1.000
_cell.length_c   1.000
_cell.angle_alpha   90.00
_cell.angle_beta   90.00
_cell.angle_gamma   90.00
#
_symmetry.space_group_name_H-M   'P 1'
#
loop_
_entity.id
_entity.type
_entity.pdbx_description
1 polymer ?
#
loop_
_entity_poly.entity_id
_entity_poly.type
_entity_poly.pdbx_seq_one_letter_code
_entity_poly.pdbx_strand_id
1 'polypeptide(L)'
;DKTIWTELWHNGYYICSMYGHTSSDYASGGNSVVLRLTKGDEVYVKAVDPTNGAATNMYGASDEVYSTFSGYMVAPVYEEFPSVVG
;
A
#
# COMPACT_ATOMS: atom_id res chain seq x y z
N ASP A 1 4.68 10.08 21.46
CA ASP A 1 4.57 10.27 20.00
C ASP A 1 4.37 8.94 19.30
N LYS A 2 3.32 8.86 18.47
CA LYS A 2 3.00 7.70 17.65
C LYS A 2 2.98 8.12 16.19
N THR A 3 3.56 7.28 15.34
CA THR A 3 3.62 7.49 13.89
C THR A 3 3.03 6.29 13.18
N ILE A 4 2.25 6.53 12.12
CA ILE A 4 1.93 5.54 11.11
C ILE A 4 2.66 5.92 9.82
N TRP A 5 3.49 5.02 9.29
CA TRP A 5 4.16 5.22 8.02
C TRP A 5 4.15 3.93 7.19
N THR A 6 3.22 3.88 6.25
CA THR A 6 3.08 2.75 5.34
C THR A 6 3.41 3.14 3.92
N GLU A 7 3.83 2.16 3.15
CA GLU A 7 4.22 2.30 1.75
C GLU A 7 3.46 1.29 0.90
N LEU A 8 2.98 1.73 -0.25
CA LEU A 8 2.40 0.88 -1.27
C LEU A 8 3.47 0.51 -2.29
N TRP A 9 3.55 -0.77 -2.60
CA TRP A 9 4.54 -1.36 -3.49
C TRP A 9 3.86 -2.15 -4.61
N HIS A 10 4.47 -2.14 -5.80
CA HIS A 10 4.10 -2.96 -6.96
C HIS A 10 5.34 -3.67 -7.47
N ASN A 11 5.37 -5.01 -7.43
CA ASN A 11 6.52 -5.83 -7.85
C ASN A 11 7.87 -5.40 -7.25
N GLY A 12 7.88 -4.94 -5.99
CA GLY A 12 9.10 -4.46 -5.35
C GLY A 12 9.52 -3.03 -5.74
N TYR A 13 8.67 -2.29 -6.45
CA TYR A 13 8.84 -0.85 -6.69
C TYR A 13 7.92 -0.03 -5.79
N TYR A 14 8.47 1.02 -5.18
CA TYR A 14 7.72 2.00 -4.39
C TYR A 14 6.76 2.80 -5.28
N ILE A 15 5.50 2.93 -4.85
CA ILE A 15 4.46 3.70 -5.55
C ILE A 15 4.16 5.00 -4.80
N CYS A 16 3.70 4.88 -3.55
CA CYS A 16 3.36 6.02 -2.70
C CYS A 16 3.44 5.63 -1.22
N SER A 17 3.45 6.63 -0.32
CA SER A 17 3.44 6.42 1.12
C SER A 17 2.34 7.22 1.79
N MET A 18 1.85 6.69 2.90
CA MET A 18 0.96 7.34 3.84
C MET A 18 1.70 7.57 5.14
N TYR A 19 1.75 8.82 5.60
CA TYR A 19 2.39 9.23 6.85
C TYR A 19 1.42 10.00 7.73
N GLY A 20 1.42 9.69 9.04
CA GLY A 20 0.71 10.46 10.05
C GLY A 20 1.45 10.40 11.38
N HIS A 21 1.48 11.54 12.10
CA HIS A 21 2.13 11.66 13.40
C HIS A 21 1.24 12.41 14.39
N THR A 22 1.19 11.93 15.62
CA THR A 22 0.43 12.54 16.72
C THR A 22 1.12 12.28 18.06
N SER A 23 1.00 13.24 19.00
CA SER A 23 1.67 13.17 20.30
C SER A 23 0.79 12.64 21.43
N SER A 24 -0.53 12.80 21.36
CA SER A 24 -1.48 12.38 22.41
C SER A 24 -2.91 12.16 21.91
N ASP A 25 -3.10 11.90 20.62
CA ASP A 25 -4.42 11.68 20.02
C ASP A 25 -4.34 10.58 18.95
N TYR A 26 -5.43 10.36 18.22
CA TYR A 26 -5.50 9.52 17.04
C TYR A 26 -5.31 10.34 15.77
N ALA A 27 -4.74 9.73 14.75
CA ALA A 27 -4.64 10.30 13.42
C ALA A 27 -5.03 9.22 12.40
N SER A 28 -5.72 9.64 11.34
CA SER A 28 -6.06 8.81 10.20
C SER A 28 -5.41 9.37 8.94
N GLY A 29 -4.96 8.49 8.06
CA GLY A 29 -4.53 8.83 6.71
C GLY A 29 -5.14 7.85 5.72
N GLY A 30 -5.11 8.20 4.45
CA GLY A 30 -5.49 7.30 3.36
C GLY A 30 -4.92 7.78 2.04
N ASN A 31 -4.54 6.83 1.19
CA ASN A 31 -4.14 7.07 -0.19
C ASN A 31 -4.88 6.12 -1.11
N SER A 32 -5.04 6.54 -2.36
CA SER A 32 -5.59 5.71 -3.43
C SER A 32 -4.75 5.89 -4.69
N VAL A 33 -4.53 4.81 -5.43
CA VAL A 33 -3.86 4.83 -6.73
C VAL A 33 -4.65 4.01 -7.73
N VAL A 34 -4.50 4.35 -9.01
CA VAL A 34 -4.93 3.49 -10.12
C VAL A 34 -3.66 2.91 -10.74
N LEU A 35 -3.54 1.59 -10.72
CA LEU A 35 -2.42 0.87 -11.32
C LEU A 35 -2.89 0.06 -12.51
N ARG A 36 -2.04 0.01 -13.53
CA ARG A 36 -2.18 -0.94 -14.63
C ARG A 36 -1.39 -2.20 -14.26
N LEU A 37 -2.07 -3.34 -14.19
CA LEU A 37 -1.50 -4.60 -13.73
C LEU A 37 -1.53 -5.66 -14.83
N THR A 38 -0.50 -6.49 -14.88
CA THR A 38 -0.46 -7.72 -15.67
C THR A 38 -0.64 -8.93 -14.76
N LYS A 39 -1.11 -10.05 -15.31
CA LYS A 39 -1.22 -11.31 -14.56
C LYS A 39 0.13 -11.67 -13.94
N GLY A 40 0.13 -11.88 -12.62
CA GLY A 40 1.32 -12.20 -11.84
C GLY A 40 1.94 -11.02 -11.11
N ASP A 41 1.48 -9.79 -11.38
CA ASP A 41 1.91 -8.63 -10.60
C ASP A 41 1.41 -8.70 -9.15
N GLU A 42 2.27 -8.30 -8.22
CA GLU A 42 2.00 -8.22 -6.80
C GLU A 42 1.90 -6.76 -6.35
N VAL A 43 0.81 -6.44 -5.65
CA VAL A 43 0.62 -5.14 -5.00
C VAL A 43 0.41 -5.36 -3.51
N TYR A 44 1.23 -4.71 -2.69
CA TYR A 44 1.20 -4.91 -1.24
C TYR A 44 1.54 -3.63 -0.48
N VAL A 45 1.11 -3.59 0.78
CA VAL A 45 1.45 -2.54 1.73
C VAL A 45 2.47 -3.09 2.72
N LYS A 46 3.48 -2.30 3.05
CA LYS A 46 4.42 -2.59 4.14
C LYS A 46 4.60 -1.37 5.04
N ALA A 47 5.00 -1.62 6.29
CA ALA A 47 5.54 -0.55 7.14
C ALA A 47 6.89 -0.09 6.57
N VAL A 48 7.20 1.21 6.69
CA VAL A 48 8.52 1.72 6.35
C VAL A 48 9.61 0.96 7.13
N ASP A 49 10.75 0.76 6.49
CA ASP A 49 11.92 0.21 7.18
C ASP A 49 12.36 1.19 8.28
N PRO A 50 12.45 0.76 9.56
CA PRO A 50 12.84 1.63 10.66
C PRO A 50 14.29 2.15 10.56
N THR A 51 15.13 1.59 9.69
CA THR A 51 16.45 2.15 9.38
C THR A 51 16.37 3.37 8.45
N ASN A 52 15.28 3.51 7.71
CA ASN A 52 15.04 4.57 6.73
C ASN A 52 13.89 5.53 7.13
N GLY A 53 13.23 5.27 8.27
CA GLY A 53 12.06 6.04 8.72
C GLY A 53 11.64 5.74 10.15
N ALA A 54 10.52 6.32 10.57
CA ALA A 54 9.98 6.11 11.91
C ALA A 54 9.16 4.81 11.99
N ALA A 55 9.27 4.10 13.12
CA ALA A 55 8.50 2.88 13.35
C ALA A 55 6.99 3.12 13.23
N THR A 56 6.30 2.20 12.55
CA THR A 56 4.85 2.29 12.35
C THR A 56 4.08 1.70 13.51
N ASN A 57 3.11 2.48 13.99
CA ASN A 57 2.21 2.15 15.07
C ASN A 57 0.77 2.19 14.53
N MET A 58 0.23 1.04 14.15
CA MET A 58 -1.19 0.93 13.79
C MET A 58 -2.01 0.71 15.07
N TYR A 59 -3.10 1.46 15.20
CA TYR A 59 -4.01 1.32 16.33
C TYR A 59 -5.07 0.25 16.03
N GLY A 60 -5.46 -0.49 17.07
CA GLY A 60 -6.51 -1.51 17.00
C GLY A 60 -6.20 -2.74 17.86
N ALA A 61 -7.23 -3.56 18.02
CA ALA A 61 -7.21 -4.89 18.63
C ALA A 61 -7.76 -5.91 17.61
N SER A 62 -7.79 -7.19 17.96
CA SER A 62 -8.28 -8.26 17.07
C SER A 62 -9.73 -8.05 16.58
N ASP A 63 -10.54 -7.31 17.33
CA ASP A 63 -11.92 -6.97 17.08
C ASP A 63 -12.13 -5.48 16.73
N GLU A 64 -11.05 -4.70 16.64
CA GLU A 64 -11.10 -3.29 16.28
C GLU A 64 -10.27 -3.02 15.01
N VAL A 65 -10.92 -3.20 13.85
CA VAL A 65 -10.26 -3.01 12.54
C VAL A 65 -10.35 -1.55 12.11
N TYR A 66 -9.29 -0.77 12.35
CA TYR A 66 -9.21 0.65 11.99
C TYR A 66 -8.43 0.93 10.69
N SER A 67 -7.71 -0.05 10.15
CA SER A 67 -6.89 0.09 8.94
C SER A 67 -7.36 -0.87 7.86
N THR A 68 -7.63 -0.34 6.66
CA THR A 68 -8.10 -1.13 5.52
C THR A 68 -7.15 -1.01 4.33
N PHE A 69 -6.91 -2.12 3.65
CA PHE A 69 -6.30 -2.15 2.32
C PHE A 69 -7.25 -2.89 1.38
N SER A 70 -7.71 -2.19 0.34
CA SER A 70 -8.72 -2.71 -0.59
C SER A 70 -8.38 -2.31 -2.01
N GLY A 71 -8.72 -3.16 -2.97
CA GLY A 71 -8.60 -2.88 -4.39
C GLY A 71 -9.67 -3.60 -5.18
N TYR A 72 -10.00 -3.05 -6.34
CA TYR A 72 -10.92 -3.67 -7.29
C TYR A 72 -10.47 -3.37 -8.73
N MET A 73 -10.85 -4.23 -9.66
CA MET A 73 -10.57 -4.02 -11.08
C MET A 73 -11.54 -2.97 -11.63
N VAL A 74 -11.01 -1.83 -12.11
CA VAL A 74 -11.82 -0.76 -12.71
C VAL A 74 -12.30 -1.16 -14.11
N ALA A 75 -11.38 -1.65 -14.95
CA ALA A 75 -11.69 -2.16 -16.28
C ALA A 75 -10.68 -3.26 -16.67
N PRO A 76 -11.12 -4.37 -17.28
CA PRO A 76 -10.21 -5.32 -17.89
C PRO A 76 -9.56 -4.67 -19.12
N VAL A 77 -8.25 -4.81 -19.25
CA VAL A 77 -7.53 -4.43 -20.47
C VAL A 77 -7.03 -5.70 -21.13
N TYR A 78 -7.56 -6.00 -22.31
CA TYR A 78 -7.08 -7.08 -23.15
C TYR A 78 -6.02 -6.50 -24.09
N GLU A 79 -4.76 -6.78 -23.79
CA GLU A 79 -3.66 -6.55 -24.73
C GLU A 79 -3.18 -7.89 -25.27
N GLU A 80 -3.15 -8.02 -26.59
CA GLU A 80 -2.43 -9.11 -27.24
C GLU A 80 -0.94 -8.86 -27.07
N PHE A 81 -0.27 -9.69 -26.26
CA PHE A 81 1.18 -9.76 -26.31
C PHE A 81 1.55 -10.44 -27.64
N PRO A 82 2.30 -9.80 -28.55
CA PRO A 82 2.75 -10.47 -29.76
C PRO A 82 3.54 -11.71 -29.35
N SER A 83 3.12 -12.87 -29.85
CA SER A 83 3.85 -14.12 -29.63
C SER A 83 5.28 -13.91 -30.11
N VAL A 84 6.26 -14.03 -29.20
CA VAL A 84 7.66 -14.12 -29.62
C VAL A 84 7.76 -15.45 -30.38
N VAL A 85 7.72 -15.36 -31.70
CA VAL A 85 7.97 -16.50 -32.59
C VAL A 85 9.45 -16.83 -32.42
N GLY A 86 9.72 -17.89 -31.66
CA GLY A 86 11.04 -18.54 -31.61
C GLY A 86 11.22 -19.50 -32.78
#